data_AF-A0AAJ0U8G7-F1
#
_entry.id   AF-A0AAJ0U8G7-F1
#
_cell.length_a   1.000
_cell.length_b   1.000
_cell.length_c   1.000
_cell.angle_alpha   90.00
_cell.angle_beta   90.00
_cell.angle_gamma   90.00
#
_symmetry.space_group_name_H-M   'P 1'
#
loop_
_entity.id
_entity.type
_entity.pdbx_description
1 polymer ?
#
loop_
_entity_poly.entity_id
_entity_poly.type
_entity_poly.pdbx_seq_one_letter_code
_entity_poly.pdbx_strand_id
1 'polypeptide(L)'
;MAARNGPARRWPRRQRRWHPCPPATRPPHPARRQMMQTSLDQAPVGQALRLGPVLNGLLAERLHRLGLYPGCVLYRQDEEIQLQPVRVRGPRGEATLTSGMAAKVIVHHDDDHKTPIIEMRPGEQGHIEGLTAGTGLEEALRTLGFVENDRITLLRKIPPMRYKAQLDGGRRLSFTESVAAKLWGELDGRPMQFANARKDHPFRVIAILGGEAAQAQIASLGIREGDRLSLQTVCPDEVVGEPIPAPIVITSADGLRLYLRPDQAQLILVETRAAASA
;
A
#
# COMPACT_ATOMS: atom_id res chain seq x y z
N MET A 1 -1.84 28.41 80.39
CA MET A 1 -3.17 29.02 80.62
C MET A 1 -4.19 28.28 79.77
N ALA A 2 -4.96 27.38 80.38
CA ALA A 2 -6.40 27.53 80.60
C ALA A 2 -7.20 27.38 79.27
N ALA A 3 -7.57 26.15 78.87
CA ALA A 3 -8.79 25.45 79.28
C ALA A 3 -10.09 26.14 78.83
N ARG A 4 -10.91 25.46 78.02
CA ARG A 4 -12.37 25.48 78.11
C ARG A 4 -13.01 24.27 77.44
N ASN A 5 -13.54 23.40 78.30
CA ASN A 5 -14.41 22.27 78.03
C ASN A 5 -15.81 22.76 77.60
N GLY A 6 -16.44 22.03 76.67
CA GLY A 6 -17.87 22.12 76.35
C GLY A 6 -18.50 20.72 76.28
N PRO A 7 -19.74 20.51 76.77
CA PRO A 7 -20.17 19.20 77.27
C PRO A 7 -20.78 18.27 76.21
N ALA A 8 -20.67 16.98 76.54
CA ALA A 8 -21.15 15.83 75.79
C ALA A 8 -22.67 15.77 75.64
N ARG A 9 -23.15 15.56 74.41
CA ARG A 9 -24.52 15.07 74.14
C ARG A 9 -24.47 13.58 73.82
N ARG A 10 -24.93 12.77 74.76
CA ARG A 10 -25.15 11.32 74.59
C ARG A 10 -26.33 11.10 73.65
N TRP A 11 -26.07 10.47 72.50
CA TRP A 11 -27.10 9.94 71.61
C TRP A 11 -27.44 8.49 72.00
N PRO A 12 -28.71 8.07 71.91
CA PRO A 12 -29.13 6.73 72.29
C PRO A 12 -28.62 5.68 71.29
N ARG A 13 -27.96 4.64 71.81
CA ARG A 13 -27.57 3.42 71.09
C ARG A 13 -28.82 2.69 70.58
N ARG A 14 -29.20 2.90 69.32
CA ARG A 14 -30.08 1.96 68.59
C ARG A 14 -29.23 0.76 68.14
N GLN A 15 -29.44 -0.39 68.78
CA GLN A 15 -28.96 -1.68 68.29
C GLN A 15 -29.68 -2.00 66.96
N ARG A 16 -29.01 -1.74 65.83
CA ARG A 16 -29.43 -2.27 64.54
C ARG A 16 -28.94 -3.71 64.47
N ARG A 17 -29.88 -4.66 64.42
CA ARG A 17 -29.62 -6.06 64.08
C ARG A 17 -28.96 -6.10 62.70
N TRP A 18 -27.74 -6.61 62.66
CA TRP A 18 -27.06 -6.95 61.41
C TRP A 18 -27.75 -8.18 60.82
N HIS A 19 -28.52 -7.99 59.75
CA HIS A 19 -28.86 -9.09 58.86
C HIS A 19 -27.66 -9.32 57.93
N PRO A 20 -27.15 -10.55 57.78
CA PRO A 20 -26.12 -10.83 56.80
C PRO A 20 -26.67 -10.50 55.40
N CYS A 21 -25.98 -9.62 54.67
CA CYS A 21 -26.21 -9.44 53.25
C CYS A 21 -26.07 -10.81 52.56
N PRO A 22 -27.00 -11.19 51.66
CA PRO A 22 -26.78 -12.34 50.80
C PRO A 22 -25.48 -12.12 50.00
N PRO A 23 -24.71 -13.19 49.71
CA PRO A 23 -23.48 -13.08 48.96
C PRO A 23 -23.77 -12.39 47.62
N ALA A 24 -23.03 -11.31 47.33
CA ALA A 24 -23.08 -10.65 46.04
C ALA A 24 -22.77 -11.70 44.97
N THR A 25 -23.76 -12.04 44.15
CA THR A 25 -23.58 -12.83 42.94
C THR A 25 -22.52 -12.13 42.12
N ARG A 26 -21.36 -12.78 41.96
CA ARG A 26 -20.31 -12.32 41.04
C ARG A 26 -20.98 -12.04 39.69
N PRO A 27 -20.74 -10.87 39.07
CA PRO A 27 -21.20 -10.65 37.70
C PRO A 27 -20.63 -11.79 36.82
N PRO A 28 -21.43 -12.33 35.89
CA PRO A 28 -20.93 -13.34 34.98
C PRO A 28 -19.66 -12.80 34.30
N HIS A 29 -18.58 -13.57 34.36
CA HIS A 29 -17.39 -13.31 33.57
C HIS A 29 -17.85 -13.03 32.13
N PRO A 30 -17.44 -11.91 31.50
CA PRO A 30 -17.76 -11.70 30.10
C PRO A 30 -17.24 -12.93 29.36
N ALA A 31 -18.15 -13.68 28.75
CA ALA A 31 -17.84 -14.87 27.97
C ALA A 31 -16.65 -14.51 27.07
N ARG A 32 -15.55 -15.27 27.18
CA ARG A 32 -14.41 -15.16 26.26
C ARG A 32 -14.97 -15.34 24.86
N ARG A 33 -15.24 -14.24 24.16
CA ARG A 33 -15.68 -14.26 22.77
C ARG A 33 -14.56 -14.93 21.99
N GLN A 34 -14.86 -16.07 21.37
CA GLN A 34 -13.91 -16.73 20.48
C GLN A 34 -13.63 -15.78 19.31
N MET A 35 -12.38 -15.36 19.19
CA MET A 35 -11.90 -14.64 18.01
C MET A 35 -11.30 -15.67 17.08
N MET A 36 -11.77 -15.69 15.83
CA MET A 36 -11.20 -16.55 14.81
C MET A 36 -10.09 -15.78 14.12
N GLN A 37 -8.89 -16.35 14.15
CA GLN A 37 -7.72 -15.81 13.44
C GLN A 37 -7.61 -16.49 12.07
N THR A 38 -7.42 -15.69 11.04
CA THR A 38 -7.25 -16.14 9.65
C THR A 38 -6.27 -15.23 8.92
N SER A 39 -5.80 -15.63 7.75
CA SER A 39 -5.01 -14.76 6.88
C SER A 39 -5.91 -13.73 6.20
N LEU A 40 -5.37 -12.56 5.89
CA LEU A 40 -6.14 -11.45 5.33
C LEU A 40 -6.78 -11.78 3.97
N ASP A 41 -6.14 -12.64 3.16
CA ASP A 41 -6.69 -13.11 1.88
C ASP A 41 -7.89 -14.05 2.02
N GLN A 42 -8.05 -14.68 3.17
CA GLN A 42 -9.18 -15.55 3.51
C GLN A 42 -10.21 -14.86 4.41
N ALA A 43 -9.89 -13.67 4.90
CA ALA A 43 -10.77 -12.90 5.78
C ALA A 43 -12.05 -12.44 5.05
N PRO A 44 -13.19 -12.38 5.76
CA PRO A 44 -14.44 -11.94 5.17
C PRO A 44 -14.36 -10.48 4.70
N VAL A 45 -15.03 -10.21 3.57
CA VAL A 45 -15.11 -8.88 2.97
C VAL A 45 -16.18 -8.04 3.68
N GLY A 46 -15.95 -6.73 3.80
CA GLY A 46 -16.89 -5.77 4.38
C GLY A 46 -17.05 -5.86 5.91
N GLN A 47 -16.33 -6.76 6.58
CA GLN A 47 -16.38 -6.91 8.04
C GLN A 47 -15.20 -6.19 8.71
N ALA A 48 -15.40 -5.74 9.95
CA ALA A 48 -14.33 -5.19 10.76
C ALA A 48 -13.36 -6.31 11.18
N LEU A 49 -12.13 -6.20 10.71
CA LEU A 49 -11.01 -7.09 11.00
C LEU A 49 -10.07 -6.41 11.98
N ARG A 50 -9.60 -7.11 13.01
CA ARG A 50 -8.49 -6.61 13.84
C ARG A 50 -7.18 -7.11 13.27
N LEU A 51 -6.26 -6.21 12.97
CA LEU A 51 -4.91 -6.55 12.52
C LEU A 51 -4.21 -7.37 13.61
N GLY A 52 -3.79 -8.58 13.27
CA GLY A 52 -2.98 -9.45 14.12
C GLY A 52 -1.49 -9.32 13.78
N PRO A 53 -0.70 -10.35 14.10
CA PRO A 53 0.71 -10.42 13.69
C PRO A 53 0.89 -10.43 12.17
N VAL A 54 1.97 -9.80 11.72
CA VAL A 54 2.44 -9.88 10.33
C VAL A 54 3.67 -10.79 10.30
N LEU A 55 3.57 -11.90 9.59
CA LEU A 55 4.54 -13.00 9.61
C LEU A 55 5.88 -12.64 8.95
N ASN A 56 5.93 -11.55 8.18
CA ASN A 56 7.14 -11.02 7.56
C ASN A 56 7.56 -9.71 8.23
N GLY A 57 8.77 -9.70 8.83
CA GLY A 57 9.27 -8.55 9.59
C GLY A 57 9.37 -7.25 8.76
N LEU A 58 9.87 -7.32 7.53
CA LEU A 58 9.99 -6.14 6.66
C LEU A 58 8.62 -5.58 6.26
N LEU A 59 7.63 -6.44 6.02
CA LEU A 59 6.25 -6.00 5.77
C LEU A 59 5.64 -5.38 7.02
N ALA A 60 5.87 -5.97 8.21
CA ALA A 60 5.41 -5.44 9.48
C ALA A 60 5.96 -4.03 9.73
N GLU A 61 7.27 -3.83 9.54
CA GLU A 61 7.92 -2.52 9.68
C GLU A 61 7.34 -1.48 8.72
N ARG A 62 7.08 -1.85 7.46
CA ARG A 62 6.46 -0.97 6.48
C ARG A 62 5.03 -0.57 6.89
N LEU A 63 4.22 -1.53 7.35
CA LEU A 63 2.87 -1.25 7.83
C LEU A 63 2.89 -0.37 9.09
N HIS A 64 3.84 -0.59 10.01
CA HIS A 64 4.04 0.26 11.18
C HIS A 64 4.38 1.70 10.81
N ARG A 65 5.24 1.94 9.81
CA ARG A 65 5.52 3.31 9.32
C ARG A 65 4.28 4.00 8.77
N LEU A 66 3.34 3.22 8.21
CA LEU A 66 2.05 3.72 7.73
C LEU A 66 1.00 3.89 8.85
N GLY A 67 1.36 3.64 10.12
CA GLY A 67 0.45 3.75 11.26
C GLY A 67 -0.42 2.52 11.52
N LEU A 68 -0.15 1.39 10.85
CA LEU A 68 -0.92 0.16 10.98
C LEU A 68 -0.22 -0.83 11.91
N TYR A 69 -0.71 -0.94 13.14
CA TYR A 69 -0.17 -1.80 14.19
C TYR A 69 -1.12 -2.95 14.54
N PRO A 70 -0.63 -4.06 15.14
CA PRO A 70 -1.50 -5.06 15.72
C PRO A 70 -2.56 -4.43 16.64
N GLY A 71 -3.82 -4.80 16.43
CA GLY A 71 -5.00 -4.25 17.09
C GLY A 71 -5.77 -3.20 16.28
N CYS A 72 -5.17 -2.61 15.23
CA CYS A 72 -5.84 -1.68 14.33
C CYS A 72 -7.05 -2.35 13.64
N VAL A 73 -8.09 -1.57 13.36
CA VAL A 73 -9.27 -2.05 12.64
C VAL A 73 -9.07 -1.82 11.14
N LEU A 74 -9.26 -2.88 10.37
CA LEU A 74 -9.19 -2.91 8.91
C LEU A 74 -10.52 -3.42 8.34
N TYR A 75 -10.79 -3.06 7.10
CA TYR A 75 -11.89 -3.58 6.30
C TYR A 75 -11.32 -4.08 4.99
N ARG A 76 -11.57 -5.35 4.65
CA ARG A 76 -11.32 -5.84 3.29
C ARG A 76 -12.45 -5.36 2.40
N GLN A 77 -12.12 -4.85 1.21
CA GLN A 77 -13.10 -4.33 0.25
C GLN A 77 -13.41 -5.36 -0.85
N ASP A 78 -14.65 -5.32 -1.35
CA ASP A 78 -15.10 -6.10 -2.51
C ASP A 78 -15.09 -5.21 -3.75
N GLU A 79 -13.90 -4.80 -4.16
CA GLU A 79 -13.74 -3.81 -5.22
C GLU A 79 -12.80 -4.34 -6.29
N GLU A 80 -13.27 -4.35 -7.54
CA GLU A 80 -12.40 -4.46 -8.69
C GLU A 80 -11.82 -3.08 -9.00
N ILE A 81 -10.51 -2.92 -8.83
CA ILE A 81 -9.86 -1.62 -9.03
C ILE A 81 -9.08 -1.63 -10.32
N GLN A 82 -9.45 -0.72 -11.22
CA GLN A 82 -8.68 -0.46 -12.42
C GLN A 82 -7.41 0.31 -12.07
N LEU A 83 -6.32 -0.43 -11.84
CA LEU A 83 -5.01 0.17 -11.63
C LEU A 83 -4.43 0.62 -12.98
N GLN A 84 -4.16 1.92 -13.11
CA GLN A 84 -3.53 2.50 -14.29
C GLN A 84 -2.16 3.12 -13.96
N PRO A 85 -1.21 3.14 -14.92
CA PRO A 85 0.04 3.86 -14.74
C PRO A 85 -0.21 5.36 -14.50
N VAL A 86 0.72 6.00 -13.82
CA VAL A 86 0.64 7.43 -13.50
C VAL A 86 1.91 8.15 -13.89
N ARG A 87 1.76 9.40 -14.31
CA ARG A 87 2.87 10.33 -14.51
C ARG A 87 3.01 11.19 -13.27
N VAL A 88 4.21 11.23 -12.72
CA VAL A 88 4.51 11.98 -11.49
C VAL A 88 5.68 12.92 -11.70
N ARG A 89 5.77 13.94 -10.86
CA ARG A 89 6.93 14.84 -10.78
C ARG A 89 7.52 14.76 -9.38
N GLY A 90 8.83 14.61 -9.31
CA GLY A 90 9.62 14.70 -8.07
C GLY A 90 10.83 15.59 -8.24
N PRO A 91 11.80 15.53 -7.30
CA PRO A 91 12.95 16.44 -7.28
C PRO A 91 13.85 16.33 -8.51
N ARG A 92 13.93 15.14 -9.12
CA ARG A 92 14.77 14.89 -10.32
C ARG A 92 14.00 14.99 -11.64
N GLY A 93 12.79 15.52 -11.62
CA GLY A 93 11.96 15.70 -12.80
C GLY A 93 10.79 14.72 -12.84
N GLU A 94 10.41 14.30 -14.04
CA GLU A 94 9.21 13.49 -14.25
C GLU A 94 9.53 12.01 -14.45
N ALA A 95 8.67 11.15 -13.92
CA ALA A 95 8.73 9.71 -14.13
C ALA A 95 7.34 9.12 -14.35
N THR A 96 7.30 8.01 -15.08
CA THR A 96 6.11 7.17 -15.17
C THR A 96 6.22 6.03 -14.16
N LEU A 97 5.24 5.92 -13.25
CA LEU A 97 5.10 4.76 -12.38
C LEU A 97 4.10 3.80 -12.99
N THR A 98 4.49 2.53 -13.11
CA THR A 98 3.54 1.47 -13.52
C THR A 98 2.42 1.36 -12.50
N SER A 99 1.27 0.83 -12.91
CA SER A 99 0.10 0.65 -12.04
C SER A 99 0.45 -0.07 -10.72
N GLY A 100 1.26 -1.14 -10.82
CA GLY A 100 1.73 -1.90 -9.66
C GLY A 100 2.73 -1.17 -8.77
N MET A 101 3.49 -0.21 -9.30
CA MET A 101 4.37 0.69 -8.51
C MET A 101 3.52 1.75 -7.81
N ALA A 102 2.64 2.42 -8.57
CA ALA A 102 1.77 3.48 -8.09
C ALA A 102 0.84 3.02 -6.96
N ALA A 103 0.30 1.80 -7.04
CA ALA A 103 -0.54 1.23 -5.99
C ALA A 103 0.20 1.02 -4.64
N LYS A 104 1.54 1.03 -4.64
CA LYS A 104 2.37 0.74 -3.46
C LYS A 104 3.14 1.93 -2.94
N VAL A 105 3.04 3.10 -3.58
CA VAL A 105 3.64 4.34 -3.10
C VAL A 105 2.60 5.11 -2.32
N ILE A 106 2.82 5.28 -1.01
CA ILE A 106 1.93 6.03 -0.14
C ILE A 106 2.43 7.47 -0.03
N VAL A 107 1.53 8.40 -0.30
CA VAL A 107 1.76 9.84 -0.22
C VAL A 107 1.05 10.36 1.02
N HIS A 108 1.77 11.12 1.82
CA HIS A 108 1.23 11.88 2.94
C HIS A 108 1.10 13.34 2.49
N HIS A 109 -0.11 13.85 2.61
CA HIS A 109 -0.49 15.19 2.16
C HIS A 109 -0.31 16.21 3.28
N ASP A 110 -0.32 17.50 2.92
CA ASP A 110 -0.10 18.59 3.88
C ASP A 110 -1.25 18.76 4.90
N ASP A 111 -2.42 18.17 4.64
CA ASP A 111 -3.58 18.09 5.53
C ASP A 111 -3.65 16.76 6.32
N ASP A 112 -2.50 16.08 6.46
CA ASP A 112 -2.26 14.90 7.32
C ASP A 112 -2.93 13.59 6.87
N HIS A 113 -3.71 13.59 5.78
CA HIS A 113 -4.24 12.36 5.22
C HIS A 113 -3.20 11.63 4.36
N LYS A 114 -3.36 10.31 4.23
CA LYS A 114 -2.46 9.43 3.47
C LYS A 114 -3.24 8.70 2.38
N THR A 115 -2.71 8.69 1.17
CA THR A 115 -3.31 7.96 0.04
C THR A 115 -2.25 7.30 -0.83
N PRO A 116 -2.53 6.14 -1.42
CA PRO A 116 -1.75 5.64 -2.54
C PRO A 116 -1.72 6.66 -3.68
N ILE A 117 -0.56 6.87 -4.33
CA ILE A 117 -0.45 7.88 -5.41
C ILE A 117 -1.38 7.61 -6.59
N ILE A 118 -1.83 6.37 -6.77
CA ILE A 118 -2.81 6.00 -7.79
C ILE A 118 -4.22 6.56 -7.52
N GLU A 119 -4.54 6.82 -6.26
CA GLU A 119 -5.83 7.38 -5.82
C GLU A 119 -5.84 8.92 -5.82
N MET A 120 -4.67 9.56 -5.82
CA MET A 120 -4.55 11.01 -5.92
C MET A 120 -5.25 11.58 -7.18
N ARG A 121 -5.64 12.85 -7.11
CA ARG A 121 -6.12 13.63 -8.25
C ARG A 121 -4.96 14.32 -8.97
N PRO A 122 -5.02 14.48 -10.31
CA PRO A 122 -4.03 15.29 -11.03
C PRO A 122 -3.89 16.69 -10.41
N GLY A 123 -2.65 17.08 -10.13
CA GLY A 123 -2.29 18.32 -9.45
C GLY A 123 -2.11 18.18 -7.93
N GLU A 124 -2.60 17.11 -7.31
CA GLU A 124 -2.34 16.86 -5.88
C GLU A 124 -0.87 16.56 -5.62
N GLN A 125 -0.43 16.92 -4.42
CA GLN A 125 0.96 16.85 -3.99
C GLN A 125 1.07 16.46 -2.52
N GLY A 126 2.21 15.86 -2.17
CA GLY A 126 2.56 15.52 -0.81
C GLY A 126 4.02 15.11 -0.74
N HIS A 127 4.39 14.33 0.27
CA HIS A 127 5.68 13.63 0.30
C HIS A 127 5.49 12.11 0.32
N ILE A 128 6.50 11.39 -0.14
CA ILE A 128 6.50 9.92 -0.06
C ILE A 128 6.65 9.50 1.40
N GLU A 129 5.59 8.99 1.99
CA GLU A 129 5.58 8.50 3.38
C GLU A 129 6.24 7.13 3.50
N GLY A 130 6.04 6.28 2.48
CA GLY A 130 6.54 4.92 2.52
C GLY A 130 5.97 4.05 1.42
N LEU A 131 6.37 2.78 1.45
CA LEU A 131 6.00 1.80 0.44
C LEU A 131 5.41 0.54 1.08
N THR A 132 4.47 -0.09 0.39
CA THR A 132 3.97 -1.43 0.75
C THR A 132 4.68 -2.55 -0.02
N ALA A 133 5.80 -2.28 -0.68
CA ALA A 133 6.51 -3.24 -1.55
C ALA A 133 7.93 -3.56 -1.06
N GLY A 134 8.55 -4.59 -1.64
CA GLY A 134 9.94 -4.99 -1.38
C GLY A 134 11.02 -4.08 -2.00
N THR A 135 12.28 -4.47 -1.79
CA THR A 135 13.49 -3.72 -2.18
C THR A 135 13.57 -3.40 -3.68
N GLY A 136 13.08 -4.28 -4.56
CA GLY A 136 13.07 -4.01 -6.00
C GLY A 136 12.23 -2.78 -6.40
N LEU A 137 11.19 -2.42 -5.63
CA LEU A 137 10.47 -1.15 -5.85
C LEU A 137 11.27 0.04 -5.33
N GLU A 138 11.88 -0.09 -4.15
CA GLU A 138 12.71 0.94 -3.53
C GLU A 138 13.88 1.33 -4.45
N GLU A 139 14.57 0.34 -5.01
CA GLU A 139 15.64 0.54 -5.98
C GLU A 139 15.15 1.19 -7.27
N ALA A 140 14.01 0.72 -7.81
CA ALA A 140 13.41 1.34 -8.99
C ALA A 140 13.07 2.81 -8.77
N LEU A 141 12.45 3.16 -7.63
CA LEU A 141 12.15 4.54 -7.28
C LEU A 141 13.40 5.39 -7.09
N ARG A 142 14.44 4.85 -6.45
CA ARG A 142 15.73 5.51 -6.29
C ARG A 142 16.38 5.82 -7.64
N THR A 143 16.34 4.88 -8.58
CA THR A 143 16.83 5.10 -9.96
C THR A 143 16.04 6.20 -10.67
N LEU A 144 14.73 6.26 -10.45
CA LEU A 144 13.86 7.33 -10.96
C LEU A 144 14.02 8.67 -10.22
N GLY A 145 14.84 8.70 -9.16
CA GLY A 145 15.13 9.92 -8.41
C GLY A 145 14.14 10.23 -7.28
N PHE A 146 13.50 9.21 -6.73
CA PHE A 146 12.60 9.31 -5.59
C PHE A 146 13.14 8.54 -4.39
N VAL A 147 13.11 9.16 -3.22
CA VAL A 147 13.34 8.54 -1.92
C VAL A 147 12.22 8.91 -0.94
N GLU A 148 12.19 8.26 0.22
CA GLU A 148 11.26 8.60 1.30
C GLU A 148 11.42 10.07 1.71
N ASN A 149 10.30 10.72 2.00
CA ASN A 149 10.14 12.16 2.26
C ASN A 149 10.35 13.10 1.08
N ASP A 150 10.64 12.61 -0.13
CA ASP A 150 10.66 13.48 -1.31
C ASP A 150 9.26 14.02 -1.63
N ARG A 151 9.22 15.30 -2.03
CA ARG A 151 8.00 15.91 -2.59
C ARG A 151 7.63 15.22 -3.90
N ILE A 152 6.36 14.91 -4.04
CA ILE A 152 5.81 14.26 -5.23
C ILE A 152 4.48 14.91 -5.62
N THR A 153 4.30 15.14 -6.92
CA THR A 153 3.04 15.64 -7.50
C THR A 153 2.53 14.64 -8.52
N LEU A 154 1.24 14.28 -8.43
CA LEU A 154 0.59 13.52 -9.49
C LEU A 154 0.30 14.45 -10.67
N LEU A 155 0.91 14.20 -11.83
CA LEU A 155 0.68 15.03 -13.03
C LEU A 155 -0.56 14.57 -13.79
N ARG A 156 -0.67 13.27 -14.06
CA ARG A 156 -1.83 12.68 -14.76
C ARG A 156 -1.86 11.16 -14.61
N LYS A 157 -3.05 10.60 -14.78
CA LYS A 157 -3.27 9.16 -14.98
C LYS A 157 -3.05 8.85 -16.47
N ILE A 158 -2.29 7.80 -16.76
CA ILE A 158 -1.92 7.43 -18.13
C ILE A 158 -2.92 6.36 -18.60
N PRO A 159 -3.63 6.57 -19.73
CA PRO A 159 -4.50 5.54 -20.27
C PRO A 159 -3.68 4.30 -20.67
N PRO A 160 -4.31 3.15 -20.88
CA PRO A 160 -3.63 2.00 -21.45
C PRO A 160 -2.99 2.37 -22.80
N MET A 161 -1.67 2.21 -22.91
CA MET A 161 -0.92 2.48 -24.15
C MET A 161 -0.11 1.25 -24.56
N ARG A 162 0.00 1.07 -25.88
CA ARG A 162 0.83 0.06 -26.52
C ARG A 162 1.99 0.72 -27.26
N TYR A 163 3.18 0.24 -26.95
CA TYR A 163 4.45 0.68 -27.52
C TYR A 163 4.88 -0.32 -28.57
N LYS A 164 5.12 0.15 -29.79
CA LYS A 164 5.78 -0.63 -30.84
C LYS A 164 7.20 -0.12 -30.97
N ALA A 165 8.16 -1.03 -30.83
CA ALA A 165 9.58 -0.72 -30.89
C ALA A 165 10.29 -1.67 -31.86
N GLN A 166 11.46 -1.26 -32.32
CA GLN A 166 12.37 -2.10 -33.07
C GLN A 166 13.62 -2.34 -32.24
N LEU A 167 13.99 -3.61 -32.07
CA LEU A 167 15.26 -4.01 -31.45
C LEU A 167 16.37 -4.04 -32.52
N ASP A 168 17.61 -3.84 -32.10
CA ASP A 168 18.78 -4.13 -32.93
C ASP A 168 18.67 -5.54 -33.56
N GLY A 169 18.99 -5.64 -34.85
CA GLY A 169 18.72 -6.85 -35.65
C GLY A 169 17.34 -6.85 -36.34
N GLY A 170 16.57 -5.77 -36.21
CA GLY A 170 15.37 -5.51 -37.00
C GLY A 170 14.07 -6.13 -36.45
N ARG A 171 14.15 -6.90 -35.36
CA ARG A 171 12.99 -7.54 -34.72
C ARG A 171 12.02 -6.48 -34.19
N ARG A 172 10.74 -6.60 -34.55
CA ARG A 172 9.67 -5.73 -34.06
C ARG A 172 9.10 -6.27 -32.76
N LEU A 173 8.92 -5.39 -31.79
CA LEU A 173 8.37 -5.68 -30.46
C LEU A 173 7.10 -4.85 -30.27
N SER A 174 6.13 -5.43 -29.55
CA SER A 174 4.92 -4.74 -29.13
C SER A 174 4.68 -5.07 -27.66
N PHE A 175 4.64 -4.05 -26.80
CA PHE A 175 4.47 -4.23 -25.36
C PHE A 175 3.70 -3.07 -24.74
N THR A 176 3.28 -3.23 -23.48
CA THR A 176 2.47 -2.26 -22.76
C THR A 176 3.32 -1.13 -22.18
N GLU A 177 2.67 -0.02 -21.80
CA GLU A 177 3.31 1.05 -21.03
C GLU A 177 4.01 0.55 -19.75
N SER A 178 3.49 -0.51 -19.14
CA SER A 178 4.11 -1.10 -17.95
C SER A 178 5.50 -1.68 -18.22
N VAL A 179 5.74 -2.21 -19.43
CA VAL A 179 7.08 -2.64 -19.86
C VAL A 179 7.93 -1.41 -20.20
N ALA A 180 7.39 -0.47 -20.98
CA ALA A 180 8.11 0.73 -21.41
C ALA A 180 8.64 1.57 -20.23
N ALA A 181 7.84 1.72 -19.16
CA ALA A 181 8.23 2.44 -17.96
C ALA A 181 9.31 1.72 -17.13
N LYS A 182 9.48 0.41 -17.29
CA LYS A 182 10.51 -0.36 -16.58
C LYS A 182 11.84 -0.41 -17.31
N LEU A 183 11.89 -0.06 -18.59
CA LEU A 183 13.14 0.02 -19.33
C LEU A 183 13.81 1.35 -18.98
N TRP A 184 14.86 1.30 -18.16
CA TRP A 184 15.72 2.43 -17.88
C TRP A 184 16.93 2.42 -18.79
N GLY A 185 17.26 3.55 -19.38
CA GLY A 185 18.29 3.62 -20.40
C GLY A 185 18.69 5.03 -20.72
N GLU A 186 19.32 5.19 -21.86
CA GLU A 186 19.90 6.45 -22.31
C GLU A 186 19.44 6.78 -23.73
N LEU A 187 19.08 8.05 -23.94
CA LEU A 187 18.81 8.65 -25.23
C LEU A 187 19.60 9.95 -25.32
N ASP A 188 20.44 10.09 -26.34
CA ASP A 188 21.32 11.25 -26.56
C ASP A 188 22.15 11.65 -25.30
N GLY A 189 22.75 10.67 -24.62
CA GLY A 189 23.54 10.93 -23.41
C GLY A 189 22.73 11.16 -22.13
N ARG A 190 21.39 11.14 -22.21
CA ARG A 190 20.50 11.47 -21.09
C ARG A 190 19.79 10.24 -20.56
N PRO A 191 19.88 9.96 -19.25
CA PRO A 191 19.21 8.82 -18.66
C PRO A 191 17.70 9.08 -18.55
N MET A 192 16.88 8.12 -19.01
CA MET A 192 15.42 8.20 -18.95
C MET A 192 14.76 6.82 -19.10
N GLN A 193 13.45 6.77 -18.82
CA GLN A 193 12.62 5.61 -19.13
C GLN A 193 12.31 5.54 -20.63
N PHE A 194 12.19 4.34 -21.19
CA PHE A 194 11.78 4.16 -22.59
C PHE A 194 10.37 4.70 -22.87
N ALA A 195 9.49 4.75 -21.86
CA ALA A 195 8.20 5.42 -21.93
C ALA A 195 8.30 6.91 -22.37
N ASN A 196 9.47 7.54 -22.17
CA ASN A 196 9.78 8.91 -22.58
C ASN A 196 10.67 9.00 -23.83
N ALA A 197 10.98 7.87 -24.48
CA ALA A 197 11.85 7.85 -25.64
C ALA A 197 11.21 8.60 -26.83
N ARG A 198 12.07 9.12 -27.70
CA ARG A 198 11.64 9.76 -28.95
C ARG A 198 11.51 8.73 -30.06
N LYS A 199 10.53 8.95 -30.92
CA LYS A 199 10.34 8.13 -32.11
C LYS A 199 11.60 8.15 -32.98
N ASP A 200 12.00 6.99 -33.51
CA ASP A 200 13.13 6.79 -34.42
C ASP A 200 14.51 7.17 -33.87
N HIS A 201 14.64 7.33 -32.55
CA HIS A 201 15.94 7.58 -31.89
C HIS A 201 16.42 6.33 -31.16
N PRO A 202 17.74 6.02 -31.21
CA PRO A 202 18.30 4.88 -30.52
C PRO A 202 18.27 5.11 -29.00
N PHE A 203 17.63 4.19 -28.30
CA PHE A 203 17.59 4.12 -26.85
C PHE A 203 18.37 2.90 -26.39
N ARG A 204 19.41 3.09 -25.59
CA ARG A 204 20.19 1.97 -25.03
C ARG A 204 19.65 1.60 -23.65
N VAL A 205 19.24 0.35 -23.46
CA VAL A 205 18.82 -0.17 -22.16
C VAL A 205 20.03 -0.26 -21.24
N ILE A 206 19.96 0.38 -20.09
CA ILE A 206 20.99 0.33 -19.04
C ILE A 206 20.56 -0.60 -17.91
N ALA A 207 19.28 -0.55 -17.53
CA ALA A 207 18.73 -1.36 -16.45
C ALA A 207 17.27 -1.69 -16.69
N ILE A 208 16.81 -2.80 -16.10
CA ILE A 208 15.40 -3.16 -16.04
C ILE A 208 14.87 -2.93 -14.62
N LEU A 209 13.93 -2.00 -14.47
CA LEU A 209 13.38 -1.60 -13.17
C LEU A 209 12.34 -2.60 -12.66
N GLY A 210 12.41 -2.87 -11.36
CA GLY A 210 11.50 -3.76 -10.64
C GLY A 210 12.18 -5.05 -10.18
N GLY A 211 11.43 -5.86 -9.43
CA GLY A 211 11.92 -7.15 -8.91
C GLY A 211 12.00 -8.24 -9.98
N GLU A 212 12.44 -9.43 -9.56
CA GLU A 212 12.72 -10.60 -10.41
C GLU A 212 11.59 -10.93 -11.40
N ALA A 213 10.33 -10.90 -10.95
CA ALA A 213 9.18 -11.16 -11.82
C ALA A 213 9.07 -10.18 -13.00
N ALA A 214 9.38 -8.90 -12.78
CA ALA A 214 9.38 -7.89 -13.83
C ALA A 214 10.56 -8.08 -14.79
N GLN A 215 11.73 -8.44 -14.26
CA GLN A 215 12.92 -8.72 -15.07
C GLN A 215 12.69 -9.96 -15.95
N ALA A 216 12.12 -11.04 -15.40
CA ALA A 216 11.79 -12.26 -16.14
C ALA A 216 10.77 -12.00 -17.25
N GLN A 217 9.72 -11.20 -16.97
CA GLN A 217 8.72 -10.79 -17.96
C GLN A 217 9.36 -10.02 -19.13
N ILE A 218 10.29 -9.10 -18.85
CA ILE A 218 10.93 -8.29 -19.90
C ILE A 218 11.95 -9.13 -20.68
N ALA A 219 12.67 -10.01 -20.00
CA ALA A 219 13.59 -10.95 -20.63
C ALA A 219 12.89 -11.92 -21.59
N SER A 220 11.63 -12.32 -21.32
CA SER A 220 10.85 -13.19 -22.21
C SER A 220 10.45 -12.50 -23.53
N LEU A 221 10.37 -11.16 -23.54
CA LEU A 221 10.25 -10.35 -24.76
C LEU A 221 11.58 -10.25 -25.53
N GLY A 222 12.65 -10.84 -24.98
CA GLY A 222 14.00 -10.83 -25.50
C GLY A 222 14.64 -9.44 -25.45
N ILE A 223 14.25 -8.62 -24.46
CA ILE A 223 14.89 -7.34 -24.15
C ILE A 223 15.84 -7.56 -22.97
N ARG A 224 17.07 -7.07 -23.08
CA ARG A 224 18.14 -7.21 -22.08
C ARG A 224 18.87 -5.89 -21.89
N GLU A 225 19.59 -5.78 -20.78
CA GLU A 225 20.54 -4.68 -20.59
C GLU A 225 21.60 -4.69 -21.70
N GLY A 226 21.95 -3.50 -22.19
CA GLY A 226 22.85 -3.31 -23.32
C GLY A 226 22.15 -3.25 -24.69
N ASP A 227 20.94 -3.78 -24.82
CA ASP A 227 20.19 -3.74 -26.07
C ASP A 227 19.87 -2.30 -26.50
N ARG A 228 19.73 -2.08 -27.81
CA ARG A 228 19.20 -0.82 -28.34
C ARG A 228 17.82 -1.02 -28.93
N LEU A 229 16.93 -0.11 -28.57
CA LEU A 229 15.57 -0.05 -29.07
C LEU A 229 15.35 1.29 -29.78
N SER A 230 14.52 1.29 -30.80
CA SER A 230 13.98 2.49 -31.41
C SER A 230 12.47 2.48 -31.29
N LEU A 231 11.90 3.53 -30.69
CA LEU A 231 10.45 3.68 -30.59
C LEU A 231 9.88 3.97 -31.99
N GLN A 232 8.87 3.21 -32.40
CA GLN A 232 8.24 3.37 -33.71
C GLN A 232 6.88 4.08 -33.60
N THR A 233 6.05 3.64 -32.68
CA THR A 233 4.75 4.29 -32.40
C THR A 233 4.25 3.97 -31.01
N VAL A 234 3.41 4.87 -30.49
CA VAL A 234 2.63 4.67 -29.27
C VAL A 234 1.17 4.84 -29.65
N CYS A 235 0.34 3.86 -29.32
CA CYS A 235 -1.08 3.86 -29.63
C CYS A 235 -1.89 3.60 -28.35
N PRO A 236 -3.10 4.17 -28.20
CA PRO A 236 -4.03 3.69 -27.19
C PRO A 236 -4.22 2.18 -27.35
N ASP A 237 -4.30 1.49 -26.22
CA ASP A 237 -4.56 0.07 -26.16
C ASP A 237 -5.97 -0.15 -25.61
N GLU A 238 -6.66 -1.17 -26.12
CA GLU A 238 -7.82 -1.65 -25.38
C GLU A 238 -7.32 -2.28 -24.07
N VAL A 239 -8.15 -2.27 -23.02
CA VAL A 239 -7.82 -2.88 -21.73
C VAL A 239 -7.83 -4.42 -21.88
N VAL A 240 -6.96 -4.95 -22.72
CA VAL A 240 -6.64 -6.38 -22.82
C VAL A 240 -5.32 -6.55 -22.10
N GLY A 241 -5.34 -6.24 -20.80
CA GLY A 241 -4.19 -6.40 -19.92
C GLY A 241 -3.97 -7.87 -19.60
N GLU A 242 -2.72 -8.27 -19.43
CA GLU A 242 -2.40 -9.51 -18.72
C GLU A 242 -3.05 -9.47 -17.33
N PRO A 243 -3.62 -10.58 -16.84
CA PRO A 243 -4.23 -10.62 -15.52
C PRO A 243 -3.13 -10.45 -14.46
N ILE A 244 -2.91 -9.20 -14.04
CA ILE A 244 -2.24 -8.95 -12.76
C ILE A 244 -3.17 -9.56 -11.70
N PRO A 245 -2.68 -10.43 -10.80
CA PRO A 245 -3.50 -10.94 -9.72
C PRO A 245 -4.19 -9.77 -9.02
N ALA A 246 -5.51 -9.81 -8.94
CA ALA A 246 -6.29 -8.73 -8.37
C ALA A 246 -5.75 -8.43 -6.96
N PRO A 247 -5.39 -7.17 -6.68
CA PRO A 247 -4.90 -6.82 -5.35
C PRO A 247 -6.01 -7.03 -4.32
N ILE A 248 -5.62 -7.43 -3.11
CA ILE A 248 -6.50 -7.36 -1.95
C ILE A 248 -6.49 -5.92 -1.47
N VAL A 249 -7.65 -5.30 -1.50
CA VAL A 249 -7.87 -3.93 -1.09
C VAL A 249 -8.29 -3.93 0.36
N ILE A 250 -7.57 -3.19 1.18
CA ILE A 250 -7.96 -2.92 2.56
C ILE A 250 -8.09 -1.44 2.82
N THR A 251 -8.93 -1.09 3.77
CA THR A 251 -9.05 0.27 4.31
C THR A 251 -8.94 0.20 5.82
N SER A 252 -8.09 1.03 6.41
CA SER A 252 -8.04 1.19 7.87
C SER A 252 -9.16 2.10 8.38
N ALA A 253 -9.38 2.10 9.69
CA ALA A 253 -10.42 2.90 10.32
C ALA A 253 -10.27 4.43 10.14
N ASP A 254 -9.05 4.90 9.89
CA ASP A 254 -8.70 6.29 9.57
C ASP A 254 -8.78 6.62 8.06
N GLY A 255 -9.15 5.63 7.22
CA GLY A 255 -9.40 5.84 5.79
C GLY A 255 -8.22 5.55 4.87
N LEU A 256 -7.03 5.17 5.38
CA LEU A 256 -5.92 4.78 4.52
C LEU A 256 -6.26 3.48 3.77
N ARG A 257 -6.26 3.59 2.43
CA ARG A 257 -6.45 2.46 1.51
C ARG A 257 -5.10 1.86 1.13
N LEU A 258 -4.98 0.53 1.15
CA LEU A 258 -3.79 -0.19 0.71
C LEU A 258 -4.13 -1.28 -0.30
N TYR A 259 -3.22 -1.48 -1.25
CA TYR A 259 -3.30 -2.49 -2.29
C TYR A 259 -2.24 -3.55 -2.08
N LEU A 260 -2.66 -4.68 -1.53
CA LEU A 260 -1.75 -5.77 -1.17
C LEU A 260 -1.81 -6.85 -2.25
N ARG A 261 -0.66 -7.42 -2.59
CA ARG A 261 -0.67 -8.63 -3.39
C ARG A 261 -1.20 -9.83 -2.56
N PRO A 262 -1.76 -10.86 -3.20
CA PRO A 262 -2.20 -12.06 -2.50
C PRO A 262 -1.13 -12.69 -1.59
N ASP A 263 0.12 -12.79 -2.06
CA ASP A 263 1.25 -13.30 -1.29
C ASP A 263 1.57 -12.44 -0.05
N GLN A 264 1.33 -11.13 -0.11
CA GLN A 264 1.51 -10.25 1.05
C GLN A 264 0.37 -10.38 2.05
N ALA A 265 -0.87 -10.49 1.56
CA ALA A 265 -2.04 -10.64 2.41
C ALA A 265 -2.06 -11.97 3.17
N GLN A 266 -1.54 -13.04 2.58
CA GLN A 266 -1.34 -14.33 3.25
C GLN A 266 -0.44 -14.24 4.49
N LEU A 267 0.47 -13.27 4.51
CA LEU A 267 1.41 -13.04 5.60
C LEU A 267 0.83 -12.13 6.71
N ILE A 268 -0.39 -11.63 6.55
CA ILE A 268 -1.05 -10.76 7.52
C ILE A 268 -2.16 -11.57 8.19
N LEU A 269 -2.02 -11.80 9.49
CA LEU A 269 -3.08 -12.40 10.29
C LEU A 269 -4.08 -11.34 10.71
N VAL A 270 -5.35 -11.70 10.70
CA VAL A 270 -6.43 -10.85 11.20
C VAL A 270 -7.39 -11.65 12.06
N GLU A 271 -8.03 -10.96 12.99
CA GLU A 271 -9.03 -11.52 13.88
C GLU A 271 -10.41 -10.99 13.50
N THR A 272 -11.36 -11.90 13.39
CA THR A 272 -12.77 -11.57 13.22
C THR A 272 -13.55 -11.96 14.46
N ARG A 273 -14.62 -11.22 14.75
CA ARG A 273 -15.63 -11.73 15.68
C ARG A 273 -16.32 -12.90 14.99
N ALA A 274 -16.27 -14.08 15.59
CA ALA A 274 -17.11 -15.18 15.15
C ALA A 274 -18.57 -14.68 15.10
N ALA A 275 -19.21 -14.82 13.95
CA ALA A 275 -20.65 -14.63 13.87
C ALA A 275 -21.28 -15.60 14.88
N ALA A 276 -22.12 -15.09 15.78
CA ALA A 276 -22.94 -15.97 16.59
C ALA A 276 -23.80 -16.77 15.61
N SER A 277 -23.55 -18.08 15.52
CA SER A 277 -24.40 -18.99 14.75
C SER A 277 -25.82 -18.83 15.26
N ALA A 278 -26.70 -18.32 14.39
CA ALA A 278 -28.14 -18.22 14.64
C ALA A 278 -28.79 -19.60 14.52
#